data_AF-A0A4Q8QMU6-F1
#
_entry.id   AF-A0A4Q8QMU6-F1
#
_cell.length_a   1.000
_cell.length_b   1.000
_cell.length_c   1.000
_cell.angle_alpha   90.00
_cell.angle_beta   90.00
_cell.angle_gamma   90.00
#
_symmetry.space_group_name_H-M   'P 1'
#
loop_
_entity.id
_entity.type
_entity.pdbx_description
1 polymer ?
#
loop_
_entity_poly.entity_id
_entity_poly.type
_entity_poly.pdbx_seq_one_letter_code
_entity_poly.pdbx_strand_id
1 'polypeptide(L)'
;VVGYNVQVAVDTEHHLIVTHEVINVGNDRGQLARMSKQAKEVLEVDKLEAVADRGHFDGQEILACEEAGVAVTLPKPMTSNAKAEGRFGKQDFAYLPDEDVYRCPSGQLLPHHYTNIEHGMTLRRYWSTAACQGCVIKSQ
;
A
#
# COMPACT_ATOMS: atom_id res chain seq x y z
N VAL A 1 17.98 9.37 14.66
CA VAL A 1 17.56 8.59 15.85
C VAL A 1 18.69 7.61 16.15
N VAL A 2 19.21 7.59 17.39
CA VAL A 2 20.14 6.55 17.86
C VAL A 2 19.31 5.64 18.76
N GLY A 3 19.04 4.42 18.32
CA GLY A 3 18.20 3.47 19.04
C GLY A 3 18.09 2.15 18.28
N TYR A 4 17.73 1.09 19.00
CA TYR A 4 17.42 -0.22 18.44
C TYR A 4 15.92 -0.36 18.28
N ASN A 5 15.48 -0.92 17.17
CA ASN A 5 14.11 -1.30 16.88
C ASN A 5 14.06 -2.83 16.77
N VAL A 6 13.17 -3.47 17.52
CA VAL A 6 13.00 -4.93 17.50
C VAL A 6 11.78 -5.26 16.66
N GLN A 7 12.01 -5.98 15.57
CA GLN A 7 10.96 -6.53 14.73
C GLN A 7 10.64 -7.94 15.21
N VAL A 8 9.36 -8.29 15.33
CA VAL A 8 8.93 -9.60 15.85
C VAL A 8 7.76 -10.12 15.02
N ALA A 9 7.82 -11.39 14.62
CA ALA A 9 6.70 -12.11 14.03
C ALA A 9 6.17 -13.13 15.06
N VAL A 10 4.85 -13.16 15.23
CA VAL A 10 4.17 -14.00 16.20
C VAL A 10 3.11 -14.82 15.48
N ASP A 11 3.00 -16.10 15.83
CA ASP A 11 1.90 -16.95 15.39
C ASP A 11 0.60 -16.56 16.10
N THR A 12 -0.47 -16.37 15.33
CA THR A 12 -1.74 -15.87 15.86
C THR A 12 -2.55 -16.94 16.61
N GLU A 13 -2.34 -18.23 16.31
CA GLU A 13 -3.09 -19.33 16.90
C GLU A 13 -2.52 -19.77 18.25
N HIS A 14 -1.20 -19.95 18.32
CA HIS A 14 -0.50 -20.47 19.50
C HIS A 14 0.21 -19.37 20.30
N HIS A 15 0.20 -18.12 19.81
CA HIS A 15 0.84 -16.97 20.45
C HIS A 15 2.35 -17.15 20.66
N LEU A 16 3.01 -17.87 19.76
CA LEU A 16 4.46 -18.13 19.80
C LEU A 16 5.23 -17.09 18.99
N ILE A 17 6.36 -16.64 19.52
CA ILE A 17 7.31 -15.85 18.74
C ILE A 17 7.97 -16.78 17.72
N VAL A 18 7.76 -16.51 16.44
CA VAL A 18 8.31 -17.30 15.34
C VAL A 18 9.72 -16.83 15.01
N THR A 19 9.90 -15.51 14.87
CA THR A 19 11.21 -14.90 14.60
C THR A 19 11.24 -13.48 15.15
N HIS A 20 12.45 -12.97 15.35
CA HIS A 20 12.71 -11.61 15.79
C HIS A 20 14.04 -11.12 15.24
N GLU A 21 14.16 -9.81 15.03
CA GLU A 21 15.40 -9.19 14.61
C GLU A 21 15.56 -7.79 15.18
N VAL A 22 16.78 -7.46 15.61
CA VAL A 22 17.12 -6.13 16.15
C VAL A 22 17.81 -5.32 15.06
N ILE A 23 17.20 -4.21 14.68
CA ILE A 23 17.72 -3.29 13.67
C ILE A 23 18.00 -1.92 14.28
N ASN A 24 18.83 -1.15 13.60
CA ASN A 24 19.16 0.25 13.92
C ASN A 24 18.40 1.25 13.04
N VAL A 25 17.42 0.79 12.26
CA VAL A 25 16.48 1.64 11.50
C VAL A 25 15.32 2.01 12.41
N GLY A 26 15.11 3.32 12.61
CA GLY A 26 14.13 3.84 13.57
C GLY A 26 12.67 3.82 13.12
N ASN A 27 12.32 3.02 12.11
CA ASN A 27 10.95 2.84 11.65
C ASN A 27 10.77 1.43 11.06
N ASP A 28 9.52 1.02 10.91
CA ASP A 28 9.16 -0.33 10.46
C ASP A 28 8.96 -0.43 8.94
N ARG A 29 9.11 0.69 8.21
CA ARG A 29 9.09 0.65 6.75
C ARG A 29 10.29 -0.16 6.25
N GLY A 30 10.04 -1.05 5.30
CA GLY A 30 11.09 -1.92 4.75
C GLY A 30 11.37 -3.18 5.57
N GLN A 31 10.57 -3.49 6.60
CA GLN A 31 10.80 -4.68 7.44
C GLN A 31 9.83 -5.82 7.15
N LEU A 32 8.73 -5.56 6.46
CA LEU A 32 7.63 -6.50 6.24
C LEU A 32 8.05 -7.75 5.48
N ALA A 33 8.68 -7.61 4.31
CA ALA A 33 9.03 -8.75 3.46
C ALA A 33 10.11 -9.62 4.12
N ARG A 34 11.10 -8.98 4.75
CA ARG A 34 12.17 -9.68 5.44
C ARG A 34 11.63 -10.52 6.60
N MET A 35 10.85 -9.91 7.50
CA MET A 35 10.29 -10.62 8.66
C MET A 35 9.34 -11.73 8.23
N SER A 36 8.53 -11.50 7.20
CA SER A 36 7.59 -12.51 6.70
C SER A 36 8.29 -13.70 6.05
N LYS A 37 9.38 -13.47 5.31
CA LYS A 37 10.20 -14.55 4.73
C LYS A 37 10.88 -15.40 5.81
N GLN A 38 11.48 -14.76 6.82
CA GLN A 38 12.06 -15.47 7.96
C GLN A 38 11.00 -16.29 8.72
N ALA A 39 9.82 -15.70 8.96
CA ALA A 39 8.73 -16.43 9.62
C ALA A 39 8.28 -17.64 8.80
N LYS A 40 8.16 -17.48 7.48
CA LYS A 40 7.82 -18.55 6.54
C LYS A 40 8.85 -19.68 6.54
N GLU A 41 10.14 -19.34 6.56
CA GLU A 41 11.25 -20.31 6.65
C GLU A 41 11.22 -21.09 7.97
N VAL A 42 11.02 -20.41 9.10
CA VAL A 42 10.93 -21.06 10.43
C VAL A 42 9.71 -21.98 10.54
N LEU A 43 8.58 -21.58 9.95
CA LEU A 43 7.35 -22.37 9.95
C LEU A 43 7.35 -23.50 8.91
N GLU A 44 8.33 -23.50 7.99
CA GLU A 44 8.45 -24.47 6.90
C GLU A 44 7.19 -24.59 6.02
N VAL A 45 6.54 -23.45 5.72
CA VAL A 45 5.30 -23.39 4.93
C VAL A 45 5.51 -22.77 3.55
N ASP A 46 4.77 -23.25 2.55
CA ASP A 46 4.81 -22.69 1.19
C ASP A 46 4.01 -21.38 1.04
N LYS A 47 3.05 -21.15 1.92
CA LYS A 47 2.20 -19.94 1.94
C LYS A 47 2.04 -19.45 3.36
N LEU A 48 2.04 -18.12 3.52
CA LEU A 48 1.86 -17.45 4.80
C LEU A 48 0.87 -16.30 4.63
N GLU A 49 -0.03 -16.13 5.59
CA GLU A 49 -0.85 -14.92 5.71
C GLU A 49 -0.28 -14.06 6.84
N ALA A 50 0.14 -12.84 6.50
CA ALA A 50 0.73 -11.91 7.46
C ALA A 50 -0.23 -10.75 7.72
N VAL A 51 -0.45 -10.44 9.00
CA VAL A 51 -1.14 -9.22 9.43
C VAL A 51 -0.10 -8.27 10.01
N ALA A 52 -0.06 -7.04 9.51
CA ALA A 52 0.87 -6.03 9.98
C ALA A 52 0.17 -4.69 10.21
N ASP A 53 0.79 -3.82 11.01
CA ASP A 53 0.27 -2.48 11.24
C ASP A 53 0.56 -1.53 10.06
N ARG A 54 0.06 -0.30 10.18
CA ARG A 54 0.25 0.75 9.18
C ARG A 54 1.71 1.18 9.01
N GLY A 55 2.55 1.01 10.04
CA GLY A 55 3.97 1.37 10.01
C GLY A 55 4.77 0.59 8.97
N HIS A 56 4.33 -0.65 8.71
CA HIS A 56 4.90 -1.56 7.73
C HIS A 56 4.42 -1.32 6.28
N PHE A 57 3.54 -0.33 6.05
CA PHE A 57 3.03 -0.08 4.71
C PHE A 57 4.11 0.49 3.77
N ASP A 58 4.53 -0.35 2.83
CA ASP A 58 5.38 0.00 1.70
C ASP A 58 5.00 -0.85 0.47
N GLY A 59 4.85 -0.22 -0.70
CA GLY A 59 4.37 -0.91 -1.90
C GLY A 59 5.36 -1.94 -2.46
N GLN A 60 6.67 -1.68 -2.35
CA GLN A 60 7.70 -2.61 -2.82
C GLN A 60 7.81 -3.80 -1.86
N GLU A 61 7.70 -3.57 -0.55
CA GLU A 61 7.67 -4.64 0.44
C GLU A 61 6.45 -5.56 0.27
N ILE A 62 5.26 -4.98 0.04
CA ILE A 62 4.03 -5.77 -0.20
C ILE A 62 4.19 -6.62 -1.46
N LEU A 63 4.75 -6.06 -2.54
CA LEU A 63 5.02 -6.83 -3.76
C LEU A 63 6.03 -7.96 -3.49
N ALA A 64 7.11 -7.68 -2.76
CA ALA A 64 8.11 -8.67 -2.41
C ALA A 64 7.57 -9.79 -1.48
N CYS A 65 6.52 -9.52 -0.72
CA CYS A 65 5.78 -10.52 0.04
C CYS A 65 4.95 -11.41 -0.89
N GLU A 66 4.16 -10.80 -1.79
CA GLU A 66 3.32 -11.52 -2.75
C GLU A 66 4.16 -12.46 -3.63
N GLU A 67 5.28 -11.97 -4.17
CA GLU A 67 6.24 -12.75 -4.96
C GLU A 67 6.87 -13.90 -4.16
N ALA A 68 6.92 -13.78 -2.83
CA ALA A 68 7.39 -14.81 -1.92
C ALA A 68 6.27 -15.71 -1.39
N GLY A 69 5.05 -15.62 -1.92
CA GLY A 69 3.90 -16.42 -1.46
C GLY A 69 3.41 -16.03 -0.07
N VAL A 70 3.60 -14.78 0.34
CA VAL A 70 3.07 -14.21 1.58
C VAL A 70 1.95 -13.23 1.22
N ALA A 71 0.71 -13.58 1.58
CA ALA A 71 -0.42 -12.67 1.44
C ALA A 71 -0.46 -11.73 2.66
N VAL A 72 -0.51 -10.42 2.44
CA VAL A 72 -0.43 -9.43 3.53
C VAL A 72 -1.73 -8.64 3.69
N THR A 73 -2.21 -8.57 4.93
CA THR A 73 -3.31 -7.68 5.33
C THR A 73 -2.76 -6.57 6.23
N LEU A 74 -2.90 -5.32 5.80
CA LEU A 74 -2.50 -4.16 6.59
C LEU A 74 -3.33 -2.89 6.27
N PRO A 75 -3.43 -1.93 7.20
CA PRO A 75 -4.11 -0.67 6.93
C PRO A 75 -3.34 0.19 5.92
N LYS A 76 -4.02 0.63 4.85
CA LYS A 76 -3.45 1.58 3.89
C LYS A 76 -3.41 2.99 4.47
N PRO A 77 -2.24 3.64 4.60
CA PRO A 77 -2.15 5.01 5.08
C PRO A 77 -2.74 5.98 4.05
N MET A 78 -3.56 6.92 4.52
CA MET A 78 -3.91 8.10 3.74
C MET A 78 -2.90 9.21 4.04
N THR A 79 -2.03 9.49 3.08
CA THR A 79 -0.93 10.46 3.22
C THR A 79 -1.25 11.83 2.60
N SER A 80 -2.34 11.93 1.83
CA SER A 80 -2.76 13.18 1.22
C SER A 80 -3.60 14.01 2.18
N ASN A 81 -3.29 15.30 2.30
CA ASN A 81 -4.14 16.28 3.00
C ASN A 81 -5.45 16.56 2.27
N ALA A 82 -5.66 16.02 1.05
CA ALA A 82 -6.87 16.23 0.27
C ALA A 82 -8.14 16.06 1.10
N LYS A 83 -8.26 14.94 1.84
CA LYS A 83 -9.46 14.69 2.66
C LYS A 83 -9.63 15.69 3.79
N ALA A 84 -8.53 16.11 4.43
CA ALA A 84 -8.56 17.13 5.49
C ALA A 84 -8.97 18.50 4.94
N GLU A 85 -8.66 18.78 3.68
CA GLU A 85 -9.05 19.98 2.94
C GLU A 85 -10.42 19.83 2.24
N GLY A 86 -11.18 18.76 2.51
CA GLY A 86 -12.49 18.51 1.89
C GLY A 86 -12.45 18.02 0.43
N ARG A 87 -11.26 17.80 -0.12
CA ARG A 87 -11.06 17.31 -1.50
C ARG A 87 -11.21 15.79 -1.58
N PHE A 88 -11.64 15.31 -2.75
CA PHE A 88 -11.73 13.88 -3.05
C PHE A 88 -10.36 13.18 -3.01
N GLY A 89 -10.31 12.02 -2.37
CA GLY A 89 -9.17 11.11 -2.36
C GLY A 89 -9.33 9.98 -3.38
N LYS A 90 -8.31 9.12 -3.51
CA LYS A 90 -8.32 8.01 -4.47
C LYS A 90 -9.53 7.06 -4.27
N GLN A 91 -9.98 6.88 -3.02
CA GLN A 91 -11.12 6.03 -2.69
C GLN A 91 -12.45 6.52 -3.27
N ASP A 92 -12.54 7.79 -3.64
CA ASP A 92 -13.75 8.39 -4.22
C ASP A 92 -13.82 8.17 -5.75
N PHE A 93 -12.79 7.55 -6.35
CA PHE A 93 -12.72 7.23 -7.77
C PHE A 93 -12.77 5.71 -7.97
N ALA A 94 -13.69 5.23 -8.81
CA ALA A 94 -13.85 3.82 -9.10
C ALA A 94 -13.06 3.45 -10.37
N TYR A 95 -12.18 2.44 -10.29
CA TYR A 95 -11.47 1.93 -11.45
C TYR A 95 -12.38 0.96 -12.23
N LEU A 96 -12.51 1.17 -13.54
CA LEU A 96 -13.23 0.30 -14.46
C LEU A 96 -12.20 -0.46 -15.32
N PRO A 97 -11.96 -1.75 -15.03
CA PRO A 97 -10.86 -2.49 -15.64
C PRO A 97 -11.06 -2.76 -17.13
N ASP A 98 -12.30 -2.96 -17.59
CA ASP A 98 -12.61 -3.32 -18.98
C ASP A 98 -12.21 -2.22 -19.98
N GLU A 99 -12.24 -0.97 -19.53
CA GLU A 99 -11.94 0.22 -20.34
C GLU A 99 -10.63 0.91 -19.95
N ASP A 100 -9.94 0.44 -18.90
CA ASP A 100 -8.77 1.09 -18.27
C ASP A 100 -9.01 2.58 -18.00
N VAL A 101 -10.12 2.88 -17.32
CA VAL A 101 -10.53 4.25 -16.95
C VAL A 101 -10.86 4.34 -15.47
N TYR A 102 -10.79 5.54 -14.91
CA TYR A 102 -11.41 5.84 -13.62
C TYR A 102 -12.73 6.58 -13.82
N ARG A 103 -13.78 6.17 -13.13
CA ARG A 103 -14.99 6.97 -12.94
C ARG A 103 -14.81 7.88 -11.73
N CYS A 104 -14.95 9.18 -11.93
CA CYS A 104 -14.81 10.18 -10.86
C CYS A 104 -16.13 10.41 -10.09
N PRO A 105 -16.10 11.18 -8.98
CA PRO A 105 -17.29 11.49 -8.19
C PRO A 105 -18.42 12.20 -8.95
N SER A 106 -18.11 12.97 -10.02
CA SER A 106 -19.13 13.56 -10.89
C SER A 106 -19.69 12.59 -11.95
N GLY A 107 -19.24 11.32 -11.92
CA GLY A 107 -19.66 10.27 -12.83
C GLY A 107 -18.94 10.25 -14.18
N GLN A 108 -18.03 11.19 -14.45
CA GLN A 108 -17.27 11.25 -15.69
C GLN A 108 -16.16 10.20 -15.73
N LEU A 109 -15.82 9.73 -16.94
CA LEU A 109 -14.72 8.79 -17.16
C LEU A 109 -13.40 9.54 -17.41
N LEU A 110 -12.35 9.05 -16.79
CA LEU A 110 -10.99 9.59 -16.83
C LEU A 110 -10.09 8.55 -17.51
N PRO A 111 -9.73 8.74 -18.80
CA PRO A 111 -8.85 7.83 -19.51
C PRO A 111 -7.40 7.90 -19.00
N HIS A 112 -6.68 6.80 -19.23
CA HIS A 112 -5.23 6.77 -19.05
C HIS A 112 -4.55 7.77 -20.00
N HIS A 113 -3.52 8.44 -19.51
CA HIS A 113 -2.75 9.40 -20.31
C HIS A 113 -1.26 9.08 -20.38
N TYR A 114 -0.63 8.79 -19.23
CA TYR A 114 0.75 8.34 -19.20
C TYR A 114 1.06 7.56 -17.93
N THR A 115 2.21 6.92 -17.96
CA THR A 115 2.80 6.22 -16.83
C THR A 115 4.17 6.81 -16.56
N ASN A 116 4.49 7.07 -15.30
CA ASN A 116 5.81 7.49 -14.87
C ASN A 116 6.28 6.69 -13.65
N ILE A 117 7.57 6.76 -13.36
CA ILE A 117 8.16 6.17 -12.16
C ILE A 117 8.53 7.31 -11.22
N GLU A 118 7.97 7.31 -10.01
CA GLU A 118 8.34 8.23 -8.93
C GLU A 118 8.75 7.39 -7.72
N HIS A 119 9.92 7.66 -7.15
CA HIS A 119 10.46 6.91 -6.00
C HIS A 119 10.42 5.37 -6.18
N GLY A 120 10.69 4.87 -7.39
CA GLY A 120 10.66 3.43 -7.70
C GLY A 120 9.27 2.82 -7.81
N MET A 121 8.20 3.61 -7.69
CA MET A 121 6.82 3.17 -7.89
C MET A 121 6.31 3.55 -9.27
N THR A 122 5.66 2.60 -9.95
CA THR A 122 4.98 2.86 -11.23
C THR A 122 3.65 3.54 -10.97
N LEU A 123 3.51 4.78 -11.43
CA LEU A 123 2.32 5.60 -11.30
C LEU A 123 1.66 5.78 -12.66
N ARG A 124 0.44 5.26 -12.79
CA ARG A 124 -0.42 5.50 -13.95
C ARG A 124 -1.28 6.73 -13.67
N ARG A 125 -1.35 7.65 -14.63
CA ARG A 125 -2.08 8.92 -14.50
C ARG A 125 -3.31 8.91 -15.41
N TYR A 126 -4.44 9.33 -14.83
CA TYR A 126 -5.76 9.35 -15.45
C TYR A 126 -6.39 10.71 -15.20
N TRP A 127 -6.88 11.37 -16.25
CA TRP A 127 -7.63 12.62 -16.13
C TRP A 127 -8.42 12.89 -17.42
N SER A 128 -9.27 13.91 -17.43
CA SER A 128 -9.91 14.41 -18.66
C SER A 128 -10.04 15.92 -18.55
N THR A 129 -9.32 16.66 -19.39
CA THR A 129 -9.38 18.13 -19.40
C THR A 129 -10.79 18.61 -19.71
N ALA A 130 -11.47 17.95 -20.66
CA ALA A 130 -12.84 18.26 -21.04
C ALA A 130 -13.81 18.05 -19.87
N ALA A 131 -13.72 16.92 -19.16
CA ALA A 131 -14.57 16.64 -18.01
C ALA A 131 -14.29 17.60 -16.83
N CYS A 132 -13.03 18.00 -16.64
CA CYS A 132 -12.60 18.78 -15.49
C CYS A 132 -12.68 20.31 -15.67
N GLN A 133 -12.78 20.85 -16.89
CA GLN A 133 -12.82 22.30 -17.10
C GLN A 133 -14.15 22.93 -16.64
N GLY A 134 -15.28 22.27 -16.89
CA GLY A 134 -16.63 22.74 -16.51
C GLY A 134 -17.24 22.01 -15.32
N CYS A 135 -16.45 21.25 -14.55
CA CYS A 135 -16.97 20.40 -13.48
C CYS A 135 -17.46 21.24 -12.28
N VAL A 136 -18.76 21.19 -12.01
CA VAL A 136 -19.41 21.97 -10.93
C VAL A 136 -18.96 21.60 -9.52
N ILE A 137 -18.45 20.39 -9.32
CA ILE A 137 -17.94 19.91 -8.02
C ILE A 137 -16.43 20.08 -7.85
N LYS A 138 -15.71 20.62 -8.86
CA LYS A 138 -14.25 20.78 -8.80
C LYS A 138 -13.82 21.95 -7.91
N SER A 139 -14.67 22.97 -7.81
CA SER A 139 -14.43 24.18 -7.02
C SER A 139 -14.98 24.12 -5.59
N GLN A 140 -15.62 23.01 -5.22
CA GLN A 140 -16.08 22.72 -3.86
C GLN A 140 -14.93 22.14 -3.05
#